data_AF-E5CCQ2-F1
#
_entry.id   AF-E5CCQ2-F1
#
_cell.length_a   1.000
_cell.length_b   1.000
_cell.length_c   1.000
_cell.angle_alpha   90.00
_cell.angle_beta   90.00
_cell.angle_gamma   90.00
#
_symmetry.space_group_name_H-M   'P 1'
#
loop_
_entity.id
_entity.type
_entity.pdbx_description
1 polymer ?
#
loop_
_entity_poly.entity_id
_entity_poly.type
_entity_poly.pdbx_seq_one_letter_code
_entity_poly.pdbx_strand_id
1 'polypeptide(L)'
;MGILNLFRKRIKDPELCRLRDLLAIVYASGEMTTKERTTILEIAAKHNISSSKFHQMLEIDPDSVQDIYPTSEEDRYQYLYELIYLMTVNRKHSTRAIDYIRFIAAKMGYSPKDVYEMTEIIDSSPFTPSTKQKITPTKWTIKFERDFNQEEVAAVEQAVVVSSEYGNSIQFTLRSGGMTYIPLDHNSDLGTGEIIDITKAKLICLEKSGESDIYRVGYQESPW
;
A
#
# COMPACT_ATOMS: atom_id res chain seq x y z
N MET A 1 10.03 11.11 32.28
CA MET A 1 9.09 9.98 32.32
C MET A 1 9.28 9.20 33.61
N GLY A 2 8.22 8.94 34.38
CA GLY A 2 8.31 8.20 35.65
C GLY A 2 8.16 6.70 35.45
N ILE A 3 8.96 5.90 36.17
CA ILE A 3 8.99 4.42 36.14
C ILE A 3 7.61 3.77 36.40
N LEU A 4 6.70 4.48 37.06
CA LEU A 4 5.33 4.03 37.35
C LEU A 4 4.46 3.86 36.10
N ASN A 5 4.78 4.52 34.99
CA ASN A 5 4.05 4.37 33.71
C ASN A 5 4.28 2.99 33.06
N LEU A 6 5.28 2.23 33.51
CA LEU A 6 5.53 0.87 33.02
C LEU A 6 4.52 -0.15 33.55
N PHE A 7 3.85 0.14 34.67
CA PHE A 7 2.96 -0.80 35.37
C PHE A 7 1.47 -0.49 35.21
N ARG A 8 1.11 0.62 34.55
CA ARG A 8 -0.29 0.93 34.24
C ARG A 8 -0.76 0.12 33.03
N LYS A 9 -1.91 -0.55 33.18
CA LYS A 9 -2.60 -1.22 32.07
C LYS A 9 -3.01 -0.15 31.05
N ARG A 10 -2.36 -0.15 29.88
CA ARG A 10 -2.69 0.76 28.78
C ARG A 10 -3.99 0.36 28.12
N ILE A 11 -4.74 1.37 27.66
CA ILE A 11 -6.00 1.19 26.91
C ILE A 11 -5.64 0.62 25.55
N LYS A 12 -6.24 -0.53 25.21
CA LYS A 12 -6.03 -1.22 23.94
C LYS A 12 -7.15 -0.90 22.96
N ASP A 13 -7.06 0.26 22.32
CA ASP A 13 -8.08 0.73 21.39
C ASP A 13 -7.41 1.40 20.18
N PRO A 14 -7.49 0.82 18.97
CA PRO A 14 -6.87 1.37 17.77
C PRO A 14 -7.48 2.72 17.34
N GLU A 15 -8.75 2.96 17.66
CA GLU A 15 -9.43 4.22 17.35
C GLU A 15 -8.91 5.34 18.25
N LEU A 16 -8.72 5.06 19.55
CA LEU A 16 -8.06 6.01 20.46
C LEU A 16 -6.59 6.23 20.09
N CYS A 17 -5.87 5.21 19.64
CA CYS A 17 -4.49 5.38 19.14
C CYS A 17 -4.46 6.35 17.95
N ARG A 18 -5.37 6.20 16.98
CA ARG A 18 -5.51 7.10 15.84
C ARG A 18 -5.84 8.53 16.25
N LEU A 19 -6.82 8.70 17.14
CA LEU A 19 -7.22 10.02 17.63
C LEU A 19 -6.07 10.70 18.40
N ARG A 20 -5.36 9.95 19.25
CA ARG A 20 -4.17 10.42 19.96
C ARG A 20 -3.13 10.97 18.99
N ASP A 21 -2.82 10.21 17.93
CA ASP A 21 -1.76 10.58 16.98
C ASP A 21 -2.16 11.80 16.14
N LEU A 22 -3.42 11.91 15.71
CA LEU A 22 -3.94 13.10 15.04
C LEU A 22 -3.87 14.35 15.94
N LEU A 23 -4.28 14.23 17.20
CA LEU A 23 -4.23 15.34 18.16
C LEU A 23 -2.79 15.73 18.50
N ALA A 24 -1.88 14.77 18.65
CA ALA A 24 -0.49 15.02 18.95
C ALA A 24 0.19 15.87 17.87
N ILE A 25 -0.11 15.64 16.59
CA ILE A 25 0.42 16.43 15.46
C ILE A 25 0.01 17.90 15.57
N VAL A 26 -1.28 18.12 15.82
CA VAL A 26 -1.84 19.46 15.90
C VAL A 26 -1.31 20.20 17.13
N TYR A 27 -1.32 19.54 18.29
CA TYR A 27 -0.80 20.14 19.52
C TYR A 27 0.71 20.37 19.50
N ALA A 28 1.48 19.55 18.75
CA ALA A 28 2.90 19.80 18.52
C ALA A 28 3.15 21.07 17.71
N SER A 29 2.19 21.49 16.89
CA SER A 29 2.27 22.70 16.06
C SER A 29 1.67 23.94 16.74
N GLY A 30 0.95 23.78 17.85
CA GLY A 30 0.39 24.87 18.65
C GLY A 30 -1.03 24.57 19.12
N GLU A 31 -1.86 25.60 19.19
CA GLU A 31 -3.29 25.42 19.47
C GLU A 31 -4.01 24.86 18.23
N MET A 32 -4.91 23.90 18.48
CA MET A 32 -5.75 23.32 17.43
C MET A 32 -6.72 24.36 16.87
N THR A 33 -6.60 24.62 15.58
CA THR A 33 -7.52 25.49 14.84
C THR A 33 -8.85 24.79 14.55
N THR A 34 -9.89 25.57 14.22
CA THR A 34 -11.17 25.03 13.77
C THR A 34 -11.03 24.15 12.52
N LYS A 35 -10.13 24.50 11.59
CA LYS A 35 -9.91 23.71 10.36
C LYS A 35 -9.34 22.33 10.66
N GLU A 36 -8.29 22.26 11.48
CA GLU A 36 -7.70 20.99 11.91
C GLU A 36 -8.72 20.14 12.67
N ARG A 37 -9.50 20.75 13.57
CA ARG A 37 -10.55 20.05 14.30
C ARG A 37 -11.57 19.43 13.35
N THR A 38 -12.05 20.19 12.36
CA THR A 38 -12.98 19.69 11.35
C THR A 38 -12.36 18.54 10.55
N THR A 39 -11.10 18.68 10.11
CA THR A 39 -10.40 17.62 9.39
C THR A 39 -10.24 16.34 10.23
N ILE A 40 -9.91 16.45 11.52
CA ILE A 40 -9.83 15.28 12.41
C ILE A 40 -11.19 14.59 12.51
N LEU A 41 -12.28 15.34 12.63
CA LEU A 41 -13.62 14.79 12.71
C LEU A 41 -14.06 14.11 11.40
N GLU A 42 -13.67 14.66 10.24
CA GLU A 42 -13.89 14.04 8.93
C GLU A 42 -13.13 12.71 8.79
N ILE A 43 -11.85 12.69 9.19
CA ILE A 43 -11.04 11.45 9.23
C ILE A 43 -11.67 10.45 10.19
N ALA A 44 -12.06 10.87 11.40
CA ALA A 44 -12.70 10.01 12.38
C ALA A 44 -13.99 9.38 11.82
N ALA A 45 -14.85 10.18 11.18
CA ALA A 45 -16.08 9.70 10.56
C ALA A 45 -15.83 8.66 9.45
N LYS A 46 -14.80 8.87 8.61
CA LYS A 46 -14.39 7.91 7.57
C LYS A 46 -14.03 6.53 8.14
N HIS A 47 -13.48 6.49 9.35
CA HIS A 47 -13.11 5.26 10.06
C HIS A 47 -14.17 4.79 11.06
N ASN A 48 -15.40 5.30 10.97
CA ASN A 48 -16.51 5.00 11.89
C ASN A 48 -16.23 5.32 13.37
N ILE A 49 -15.32 6.25 13.64
CA ILE A 49 -14.98 6.69 14.99
C ILE A 49 -16.00 7.75 15.43
N SER A 50 -16.72 7.46 16.51
CA SER A 50 -17.75 8.36 17.03
C SER A 50 -17.18 9.66 17.59
N SER A 51 -17.95 10.76 17.51
CA SER A 51 -17.62 12.02 18.18
C SER A 51 -17.44 11.86 19.68
N SER A 52 -18.13 10.91 20.32
CA SER A 52 -17.95 10.61 21.74
C SER A 52 -16.52 10.15 22.04
N LYS A 53 -15.96 9.27 21.20
CA LYS A 53 -14.58 8.78 21.36
C LYS A 53 -13.54 9.88 21.09
N PHE A 54 -13.84 10.83 20.20
CA PHE A 54 -13.03 12.04 20.05
C PHE A 54 -12.98 12.87 21.34
N HIS A 55 -14.13 13.12 21.99
CA HIS A 55 -14.16 13.84 23.28
C HIS A 55 -13.48 13.05 24.39
N GLN A 56 -13.66 11.74 24.44
CA GLN A 56 -12.94 10.86 25.37
C GLN A 56 -11.43 11.01 25.24
N MET A 57 -10.90 11.05 24.01
CA MET A 57 -9.47 11.23 23.78
C MET A 57 -8.93 12.59 24.28
N LEU A 58 -9.77 13.64 24.29
CA LEU A 58 -9.39 14.95 24.84
C LEU A 58 -9.29 14.95 26.38
N GLU A 59 -9.97 14.02 27.05
CA GLU A 59 -10.06 13.98 28.52
C GLU A 59 -9.06 13.01 29.17
N ILE A 60 -8.62 11.99 28.43
CA ILE A 60 -7.66 11.00 28.95
C ILE A 60 -6.21 11.41 28.73
N ASP A 61 -5.32 10.83 29.54
CA ASP A 61 -3.87 10.95 29.34
C ASP A 61 -3.43 10.25 28.04
N PRO A 62 -2.81 10.96 27.06
CA PRO A 62 -2.32 10.36 25.82
C PRO A 62 -1.40 9.16 26.03
N ASP A 63 -0.57 9.17 27.09
CA ASP A 63 0.37 8.10 27.40
C ASP A 63 -0.32 6.84 27.93
N SER A 64 -1.60 6.93 28.30
CA SER A 64 -2.41 5.80 28.75
C SER A 64 -2.88 4.90 27.60
N VAL A 65 -2.79 5.36 26.35
CA VAL A 65 -3.22 4.62 25.16
C VAL A 65 -2.06 3.78 24.61
N GLN A 66 -2.31 2.50 24.34
CA GLN A 66 -1.32 1.62 23.74
C GLN A 66 -1.14 1.94 22.24
N ASP A 67 0.11 1.86 21.78
CA ASP A 67 0.44 1.89 20.37
C ASP A 67 -0.14 0.66 19.64
N ILE A 68 -1.14 0.91 18.80
CA ILE A 68 -1.80 -0.13 17.99
C ILE A 68 -1.96 0.44 16.59
N TYR A 69 -1.14 -0.06 15.66
CA TYR A 69 -1.14 0.37 14.26
C TYR A 69 -1.70 -0.73 13.36
N PRO A 70 -2.20 -0.37 12.16
CA PRO A 70 -2.64 -1.34 11.19
C PRO A 70 -1.50 -2.26 10.73
N THR A 71 -1.86 -3.48 10.31
CA THR A 71 -0.91 -4.49 9.83
C THR A 71 -0.86 -4.59 8.31
N SER A 72 -1.98 -4.31 7.63
CA SER A 72 -2.03 -4.31 6.16
C SER A 72 -1.24 -3.13 5.59
N GLU A 73 -0.64 -3.32 4.41
CA GLU A 73 0.08 -2.24 3.73
C GLU A 73 -0.83 -1.05 3.40
N GLU A 74 -2.03 -1.35 2.91
CA GLU A 74 -3.02 -0.34 2.54
C GLU A 74 -3.46 0.51 3.74
N ASP A 75 -3.78 -0.12 4.87
CA ASP A 75 -4.22 0.61 6.06
C ASP A 75 -3.08 1.40 6.70
N ARG A 76 -1.84 0.87 6.67
CA ARG A 76 -0.65 1.60 7.13
C ARG A 76 -0.40 2.84 6.29
N TYR A 77 -0.55 2.72 4.97
CA TYR A 77 -0.41 3.85 4.06
C TYR A 77 -1.48 4.90 4.34
N GLN A 78 -2.75 4.49 4.41
CA GLN A 78 -3.86 5.40 4.67
C GLN A 78 -3.71 6.11 6.01
N TYR A 79 -3.22 5.41 7.04
CA TYR A 79 -2.92 5.99 8.34
C TYR A 79 -1.85 7.09 8.22
N LEU A 80 -0.71 6.80 7.60
CA LEU A 80 0.37 7.77 7.44
C LEU A 80 -0.04 8.98 6.58
N TYR A 81 -0.79 8.73 5.49
CA TYR A 81 -1.32 9.77 4.63
C TYR A 81 -2.19 10.75 5.40
N GLU A 82 -3.09 10.26 6.25
CA GLU A 82 -4.00 11.11 7.03
C GLU A 82 -3.26 11.98 8.07
N LEU A 83 -2.19 11.45 8.68
CA LEU A 83 -1.32 12.22 9.56
C LEU A 83 -0.62 13.36 8.82
N ILE A 84 -0.04 13.08 7.65
CA ILE A 84 0.66 14.08 6.84
C ILE A 84 -0.32 15.08 6.23
N TYR A 85 -1.47 14.61 5.74
CA TYR A 85 -2.53 15.48 5.23
C TYR A 85 -3.00 16.47 6.30
N LEU A 86 -3.27 16.03 7.52
CA LEU A 86 -3.63 16.93 8.63
C LEU A 86 -2.56 18.00 8.87
N MET A 87 -1.28 17.63 8.73
CA MET A 87 -0.15 18.55 8.88
C MET A 87 -0.08 19.62 7.77
N THR A 88 -0.57 19.32 6.55
CA THR A 88 -0.54 20.28 5.43
C THR A 88 -1.72 21.24 5.40
N VAL A 89 -2.85 20.91 6.06
CA VAL A 89 -4.08 21.74 6.09
C VAL A 89 -3.83 23.21 6.43
N ASN A 90 -2.94 23.49 7.40
CA ASN A 90 -2.67 24.85 7.87
C ASN A 90 -1.33 25.44 7.43
N ARG A 91 -0.50 24.70 6.67
CA ARG A 91 0.84 25.10 6.18
C ARG A 91 1.81 25.63 7.25
N LYS A 92 1.50 25.45 8.54
CA LYS A 92 2.30 25.83 9.70
C LYS A 92 2.43 24.60 10.59
N HIS A 93 3.49 23.84 10.38
CA HIS A 93 3.81 22.69 11.22
C HIS A 93 5.20 22.86 11.82
N SER A 94 5.34 22.46 13.08
CA SER A 94 6.61 22.54 13.78
C SER A 94 7.49 21.34 13.43
N THR A 95 8.81 21.46 13.65
CA THR A 95 9.73 20.31 13.57
C THR A 95 9.28 19.17 14.48
N ARG A 96 8.66 19.47 15.64
CA ARG A 96 8.13 18.46 16.56
C ARG A 96 7.01 17.63 15.93
N ALA A 97 6.13 18.24 15.14
CA ALA A 97 5.07 17.52 14.44
C ALA A 97 5.65 16.56 13.39
N ILE A 98 6.65 17.00 12.62
CA ILE A 98 7.35 16.15 11.64
C ILE A 98 8.07 14.99 12.34
N ASP A 99 8.78 15.27 13.42
CA ASP A 99 9.51 14.24 14.18
C ASP A 99 8.54 13.21 14.80
N TYR A 100 7.37 13.67 15.26
CA TYR A 100 6.30 12.78 15.71
C TYR A 100 5.80 11.88 14.58
N ILE A 101 5.48 12.42 13.41
CA ILE A 101 5.04 11.63 12.25
C ILE A 101 6.10 10.61 11.87
N ARG A 102 7.39 10.99 11.82
CA ARG A 102 8.50 10.06 11.54
C ARG A 102 8.60 8.94 12.57
N PHE A 103 8.41 9.25 13.85
CA PHE A 103 8.41 8.25 14.91
C PHE A 103 7.28 7.24 14.74
N ILE A 104 6.06 7.70 14.41
CA ILE A 104 4.91 6.82 14.15
C ILE A 104 5.11 6.01 12.86
N ALA A 105 5.62 6.65 11.81
CA ALA A 105 5.93 6.01 10.53
C ALA A 105 6.93 4.86 10.70
N ALA A 106 7.98 5.05 11.51
CA ALA A 106 8.95 3.99 11.82
C ALA A 106 8.31 2.77 12.50
N LYS A 107 7.32 2.97 13.39
CA LYS A 107 6.58 1.87 14.03
C LYS A 107 5.70 1.09 13.04
N MET A 108 5.31 1.73 11.94
CA MET A 108 4.59 1.11 10.82
C MET A 108 5.55 0.55 9.76
N GLY A 109 6.86 0.64 9.94
CA GLY A 109 7.87 0.12 9.00
C GLY A 109 8.25 1.05 7.85
N TYR A 110 7.86 2.33 7.91
CA TYR A 110 8.27 3.35 6.94
C TYR A 110 9.59 4.02 7.34
N SER A 111 10.37 4.38 6.34
CA SER A 111 11.59 5.17 6.48
C SER A 111 11.30 6.67 6.48
N PRO A 112 12.24 7.52 6.97
CA PRO A 112 12.12 8.97 6.85
C PRO A 112 12.00 9.46 5.40
N LYS A 113 12.54 8.70 4.43
CA LYS A 113 12.44 9.02 3.01
C LYS A 113 11.00 8.85 2.51
N ASP A 114 10.30 7.80 2.93
CA ASP A 114 8.90 7.57 2.53
C ASP A 114 7.98 8.67 3.05
N VAL A 115 8.23 9.16 4.28
CA VAL A 115 7.51 10.30 4.86
C VAL A 115 7.75 11.58 4.04
N TYR A 116 9.00 11.81 3.62
CA TYR A 116 9.34 12.97 2.78
C TYR A 116 8.64 12.89 1.42
N GLU A 117 8.73 11.76 0.73
CA GLU A 117 8.07 11.56 -0.57
C GLU A 117 6.55 11.75 -0.48
N MET A 118 5.91 11.22 0.57
CA MET A 118 4.47 11.40 0.79
C MET A 118 4.09 12.86 1.06
N THR A 119 4.94 13.59 1.78
CA THR A 119 4.74 15.03 2.04
C THR A 119 4.78 15.82 0.74
N GLU A 120 5.78 15.56 -0.12
CA GLU A 120 5.88 16.21 -1.44
C GLU A 120 4.67 15.90 -2.32
N ILE A 121 4.18 14.67 -2.32
CA ILE A 121 2.97 14.28 -3.06
C ILE A 121 1.76 15.09 -2.59
N ILE A 122 1.54 15.19 -1.27
CA ILE A 122 0.41 15.91 -0.69
C ILE A 122 0.52 17.42 -0.95
N ASP A 123 1.71 18.00 -0.81
CA ASP A 123 1.95 19.43 -1.06
C ASP A 123 1.78 19.81 -2.54
N SER A 124 2.15 18.91 -3.46
CA SER A 124 2.02 19.12 -4.91
C SER A 124 0.58 19.05 -5.44
N SER A 125 -0.37 18.52 -4.66
CA SER A 125 -1.78 18.40 -5.08
C SER A 125 -2.75 18.74 -3.94
N PRO A 126 -3.11 20.03 -3.75
CA PRO A 126 -3.90 20.49 -2.60
C PRO A 126 -5.42 20.25 -2.71
N PHE A 127 -5.91 19.50 -3.70
CA PHE A 127 -7.35 19.24 -3.89
C PHE A 127 -7.74 17.75 -3.81
N THR A 128 -8.45 17.45 -2.73
CA THR A 128 -9.44 16.38 -2.45
C THR A 128 -9.03 14.90 -2.27
N PRO A 129 -9.60 14.25 -1.24
CA PRO A 129 -9.38 12.85 -0.89
C PRO A 129 -10.29 11.92 -1.69
N SER A 130 -9.97 11.70 -2.96
CA SER A 130 -10.57 10.60 -3.71
C SER A 130 -9.76 10.36 -4.97
N THR A 131 -8.95 9.31 -4.92
CA THR A 131 -8.50 8.44 -6.01
C THR A 131 -7.09 8.00 -5.65
N LYS A 132 -6.98 6.73 -5.24
CA LYS A 132 -5.80 5.88 -5.33
C LYS A 132 -4.57 6.57 -5.95
N GLN A 133 -3.86 7.39 -5.17
CA GLN A 133 -2.43 7.54 -5.39
C GLN A 133 -1.83 6.35 -4.65
N LYS A 134 -1.81 5.20 -5.34
CA LYS A 134 -0.93 4.10 -4.99
C LYS A 134 0.43 4.74 -4.78
N ILE A 135 1.00 4.67 -3.57
CA ILE A 135 2.45 4.79 -3.45
C ILE A 135 2.99 3.81 -4.48
N THR A 136 3.80 4.34 -5.38
CA THR A 136 4.34 3.60 -6.48
C THR A 136 5.46 2.72 -5.93
N PRO A 137 5.31 1.39 -5.90
CA PRO A 137 6.49 0.57 -5.86
C PRO A 137 7.26 0.91 -7.15
N THR A 138 8.51 1.35 -7.02
CA THR A 138 9.47 1.47 -8.13
C THR A 138 9.84 0.11 -8.74
N LYS A 139 9.16 -0.96 -8.30
CA LYS A 139 9.32 -2.36 -8.66
C LYS A 139 7.99 -2.88 -9.21
N TRP A 140 8.04 -3.67 -10.29
CA TRP A 140 6.87 -4.36 -10.82
C TRP A 140 6.16 -5.16 -9.71
N THR A 141 4.84 -4.96 -9.57
CA THR A 141 4.01 -5.70 -8.62
C THR A 141 2.92 -6.48 -9.34
N ILE A 142 2.55 -7.64 -8.80
CA ILE A 142 1.47 -8.47 -9.33
C ILE A 142 0.14 -7.74 -9.11
N LYS A 143 -0.50 -7.33 -10.20
CA LYS A 143 -1.85 -6.74 -10.22
C LYS A 143 -2.90 -7.81 -10.03
N PHE A 144 -2.75 -8.92 -10.75
CA PHE A 144 -3.53 -10.14 -10.56
C PHE A 144 -2.81 -11.33 -11.19
N GLU A 145 -3.19 -12.51 -10.75
CA GLU A 145 -2.80 -13.79 -11.31
C GLU A 145 -4.07 -14.58 -11.59
N ARG A 146 -4.15 -15.23 -12.75
CA ARG A 146 -5.27 -16.12 -13.09
C ARG A 146 -4.81 -17.29 -13.93
N ASP A 147 -5.56 -18.38 -13.84
CA ASP A 147 -5.43 -19.49 -14.77
C ASP A 147 -5.98 -19.11 -16.17
N PHE A 148 -5.50 -19.80 -17.20
CA PHE A 148 -6.08 -19.70 -18.54
C PHE A 148 -7.47 -20.33 -18.54
N ASN A 149 -8.44 -19.67 -19.19
CA ASN A 149 -9.79 -20.20 -19.29
C ASN A 149 -9.88 -21.28 -20.39
N GLN A 150 -10.96 -22.06 -20.39
CA GLN A 150 -11.11 -23.17 -21.35
C GLN A 150 -11.12 -22.71 -22.82
N GLU A 151 -11.62 -21.50 -23.11
CA GLU A 151 -11.62 -20.95 -24.46
C GLU A 151 -10.20 -20.62 -24.93
N GLU A 152 -9.39 -20.01 -24.07
CA GLU A 152 -7.98 -19.69 -24.32
C GLU A 152 -7.16 -20.97 -24.51
N VAL A 153 -7.37 -21.98 -23.65
CA VAL A 153 -6.73 -23.29 -23.78
C VAL A 153 -7.13 -23.97 -25.09
N ALA A 154 -8.41 -23.93 -25.46
CA ALA A 154 -8.89 -24.54 -26.70
C ALA A 154 -8.38 -23.81 -27.96
N ALA A 155 -8.18 -22.50 -27.88
CA ALA A 155 -7.66 -21.68 -28.97
C ALA A 155 -6.17 -21.91 -29.25
N VAL A 156 -5.40 -22.38 -28.25
CA VAL A 156 -3.98 -22.69 -28.39
C VAL A 156 -3.81 -24.10 -28.99
N GLU A 157 -3.08 -24.17 -30.09
CA GLU A 157 -2.65 -25.42 -30.70
C GLU A 157 -1.39 -25.96 -30.03
N GLN A 158 -0.43 -25.06 -29.75
CA GLN A 158 0.86 -25.41 -29.15
C GLN A 158 1.44 -24.20 -28.40
N ALA A 159 2.09 -24.46 -27.27
CA ALA A 159 2.84 -23.48 -26.51
C ALA A 159 4.30 -23.96 -26.35
N VAL A 160 5.26 -23.21 -26.90
CA VAL A 160 6.70 -23.55 -26.89
C VAL A 160 7.49 -22.41 -26.29
N VAL A 161 8.45 -22.73 -25.43
CA VAL A 161 9.39 -21.75 -24.88
C VAL A 161 10.43 -21.38 -25.93
N VAL A 162 10.59 -20.08 -26.20
CA VAL A 162 11.52 -19.51 -27.17
C VAL A 162 12.36 -18.42 -26.51
N SER A 163 13.58 -18.21 -26.97
CA SER A 163 14.41 -17.09 -26.52
C SER A 163 13.88 -15.77 -27.08
N SER A 164 13.83 -14.72 -26.26
CA SER A 164 13.45 -13.37 -26.67
C SER A 164 14.38 -12.31 -26.05
N GLU A 165 14.25 -11.06 -26.49
CA GLU A 165 15.02 -9.92 -25.96
C GLU A 165 14.72 -9.61 -24.47
N TYR A 166 13.60 -10.13 -23.93
CA TYR A 166 13.20 -9.95 -22.53
C TYR A 166 13.45 -11.20 -21.66
N GLY A 167 14.25 -12.15 -22.15
CA GLY A 167 14.46 -13.48 -21.54
C GLY A 167 13.70 -14.58 -22.29
N ASN A 168 13.38 -15.69 -21.63
CA ASN A 168 12.56 -16.72 -22.25
C ASN A 168 11.12 -16.21 -22.40
N SER A 169 10.47 -16.51 -23.50
CA SER A 169 9.07 -16.21 -23.81
C SER A 169 8.36 -17.49 -24.21
N ILE A 170 7.04 -17.54 -24.10
CA ILE A 170 6.26 -18.62 -24.68
C ILE A 170 5.64 -18.13 -25.98
N GLN A 171 5.93 -18.84 -27.05
CA GLN A 171 5.25 -18.75 -28.32
C GLN A 171 3.99 -19.62 -28.26
N PHE A 172 2.83 -18.99 -28.40
CA PHE A 172 1.56 -19.66 -28.57
C PHE A 172 1.18 -19.67 -30.04
N THR A 173 1.07 -20.87 -30.61
CA THR A 173 0.50 -21.09 -31.94
C THR A 173 -1.01 -21.24 -31.78
N LEU A 174 -1.79 -20.39 -32.44
CA LEU A 174 -3.25 -20.39 -32.35
C LEU A 174 -3.87 -21.27 -33.45
N ARG A 175 -4.92 -22.03 -33.12
CA ARG A 175 -5.66 -22.86 -34.09
C ARG A 175 -6.33 -22.06 -35.20
N SER A 176 -6.63 -20.78 -34.94
CA SER A 176 -7.19 -19.85 -35.94
C SER A 176 -6.18 -19.39 -36.99
N GLY A 177 -4.91 -19.80 -36.85
CA GLY A 177 -3.78 -19.21 -37.54
C GLY A 177 -3.25 -17.98 -36.80
N GLY A 178 -1.92 -17.86 -36.73
CA GLY A 178 -1.21 -16.79 -36.04
C GLY A 178 -0.36 -17.30 -34.87
N MET A 179 0.61 -16.47 -34.48
CA MET A 179 1.50 -16.72 -33.34
C MET A 179 1.45 -15.50 -32.43
N THR A 180 1.34 -15.73 -31.12
CA THR A 180 1.49 -14.69 -30.11
C THR A 180 2.59 -15.08 -29.12
N TYR A 181 3.25 -14.09 -28.53
CA TYR A 181 4.39 -14.29 -27.67
C TYR A 181 4.15 -13.58 -26.34
N ILE A 182 4.32 -14.28 -25.23
CA ILE A 182 4.23 -13.70 -23.89
C ILE A 182 5.50 -14.06 -23.11
N PRO A 183 6.23 -13.07 -22.55
CA PRO A 183 7.41 -13.32 -21.74
C PRO A 183 7.13 -14.22 -20.53
N LEU A 184 8.08 -15.10 -20.19
CA LEU A 184 8.04 -15.88 -18.95
C LEU A 184 8.33 -14.98 -17.75
N ASP A 185 7.80 -15.38 -16.59
CA ASP A 185 8.20 -14.79 -15.32
C ASP A 185 9.66 -15.14 -14.99
N HIS A 186 10.34 -14.24 -14.28
CA HIS A 186 11.76 -14.40 -13.94
C HIS A 186 12.04 -15.57 -12.98
N ASN A 187 11.00 -16.17 -12.39
CA ASN A 187 11.10 -17.31 -11.48
C ASN A 187 10.86 -18.67 -12.15
N SER A 188 10.73 -18.74 -13.48
CA SER A 188 10.53 -20.01 -14.20
C SER A 188 11.85 -20.56 -14.75
N ASP A 189 12.20 -21.79 -14.38
CA ASP A 189 13.42 -22.50 -14.81
C ASP A 189 13.30 -23.17 -16.20
N LEU A 190 12.30 -22.80 -16.99
CA LEU A 190 12.00 -23.45 -18.27
C LEU A 190 13.05 -23.14 -19.35
N GLY A 191 13.51 -24.19 -20.03
CA GLY A 191 14.48 -24.11 -21.12
C GLY A 191 13.84 -23.78 -22.47
N THR A 192 14.60 -23.15 -23.37
CA THR A 192 14.16 -22.90 -24.75
C THR A 192 13.97 -24.20 -25.51
N GLY A 193 12.84 -24.35 -26.20
CA GLY A 193 12.44 -25.54 -26.95
C GLY A 193 11.46 -26.45 -26.21
N GLU A 194 11.17 -26.18 -24.94
CA GLU A 194 10.22 -26.97 -24.15
C GLU A 194 8.78 -26.66 -24.56
N ILE A 195 7.98 -27.72 -24.70
CA ILE A 195 6.52 -27.61 -24.92
C ILE A 195 5.88 -27.61 -23.55
N ILE A 196 5.10 -26.57 -23.25
CA ILE A 196 4.43 -26.43 -21.96
C ILE A 196 2.94 -26.74 -22.05
N ASP A 197 2.42 -27.34 -20.98
CA ASP A 197 0.98 -27.54 -20.81
C ASP A 197 0.35 -26.26 -20.25
N ILE A 198 -0.34 -25.50 -21.11
CA ILE A 198 -0.99 -24.24 -20.75
C ILE A 198 -1.98 -24.37 -19.58
N THR A 199 -2.55 -25.57 -19.33
CA THR A 199 -3.47 -25.78 -18.20
C THR A 199 -2.79 -25.70 -16.84
N LYS A 200 -1.45 -25.84 -16.80
CA LYS A 200 -0.61 -25.67 -15.62
C LYS A 200 0.06 -24.29 -15.57
N ALA A 201 -0.14 -23.49 -16.60
CA ALA A 201 0.41 -22.15 -16.71
C ALA A 201 -0.58 -21.13 -16.13
N LYS A 202 -0.02 -20.02 -15.64
CA LYS A 202 -0.81 -18.91 -15.13
C LYS A 202 -0.44 -17.61 -15.81
N LEU A 203 -1.44 -16.79 -16.09
CA LEU A 203 -1.25 -15.45 -16.63
C LEU A 203 -1.10 -14.47 -15.46
N ILE A 204 0.07 -13.86 -15.37
CA ILE A 204 0.43 -12.87 -14.37
C ILE A 204 0.37 -11.49 -15.03
N CYS A 205 -0.48 -10.62 -14.52
CA CYS A 205 -0.50 -9.22 -14.90
C CYS A 205 0.33 -8.42 -13.90
N LEU A 206 1.38 -7.76 -14.40
CA LEU A 206 2.23 -6.90 -13.61
C LEU A 206 1.89 -5.44 -13.92
N GLU A 207 1.80 -4.63 -12.88
CA GLU A 207 1.66 -3.19 -12.99
C GLU A 207 2.89 -2.47 -12.42
N LYS A 208 3.23 -1.35 -13.06
CA LYS A 208 4.24 -0.39 -12.61
C LYS A 208 3.76 0.99 -12.99
N SER A 209 3.87 1.93 -12.05
CA SER A 209 3.35 3.28 -12.28
C SER A 209 4.12 4.00 -13.39
N GLY A 210 3.38 4.62 -14.32
CA GLY A 210 3.93 5.28 -15.51
C GLY A 210 4.19 4.35 -16.69
N GLU A 211 4.01 3.04 -16.53
CA GLU A 211 4.12 2.06 -17.61
C GLU A 211 2.76 1.36 -17.82
N SER A 212 2.53 0.87 -19.04
CA SER A 212 1.36 0.03 -19.31
C SER A 212 1.50 -1.31 -18.59
N ASP A 213 0.37 -1.89 -18.16
CA ASP A 213 0.36 -3.23 -17.61
C ASP A 213 1.05 -4.20 -18.57
N ILE A 214 1.91 -5.06 -18.05
CA ILE A 214 2.56 -6.12 -18.83
C ILE A 214 2.05 -7.48 -18.37
N TYR A 215 2.01 -8.42 -19.31
CA TYR A 215 1.63 -9.79 -19.05
C TYR A 215 2.86 -10.68 -19.08
N ARG A 216 2.92 -11.60 -18.12
CA ARG A 216 3.90 -12.67 -18.08
C ARG A 216 3.20 -14.00 -17.84
N VAL A 217 3.87 -15.08 -18.22
CA VAL A 217 3.41 -16.43 -17.91
C VAL A 217 4.24 -16.97 -16.75
N GLY A 218 3.57 -17.31 -15.66
CA GLY A 218 4.14 -18.12 -14.59
C GLY A 218 3.94 -19.59 -14.91
N TYR A 219 5.02 -20.35 -14.94
CA TYR A 219 4.97 -21.80 -15.03
C TYR A 219 5.70 -22.38 -13.83
N GLN A 220 4.97 -23.10 -12.98
CA GLN A 220 5.54 -23.91 -11.91
C GLN A 220 5.31 -25.38 -12.28
N GLU A 221 6.38 -26.08 -12.66
CA GLU A 221 6.37 -27.53 -12.51
C GLU A 221 6.38 -27.80 -11.01
N SER A 222 5.26 -28.26 -10.45
CA SER A 222 5.24 -28.70 -9.04
C SER A 222 6.39 -29.67 -8.79
N PRO A 223 7.26 -29.42 -7.80
CA PRO A 223 8.03 -30.48 -7.21
C PRO A 223 7.13 -31.17 -6.19
N TRP A 224 6.51 -32.28 -6.63
CA TRP A 224 5.77 -33.28 -5.84
C TRP A 224 4.33 -32.94 -5.43
#